data_AF-A0A1H8EE39-F1
#
_entry.id   AF-A0A1H8EE39-F1
#
_cell.length_a   1.000
_cell.length_b   1.000
_cell.length_c   1.000
_cell.angle_alpha   90.00
_cell.angle_beta   90.00
_cell.angle_gamma   90.00
#
_symmetry.space_group_name_H-M   'P 1'
#
loop_
_entity.id
_entity.type
_entity.pdbx_description
1 polymer ?
#
loop_
_entity_poly.entity_id
_entity_poly.type
_entity_poly.pdbx_seq_one_letter_code
_entity_poly.pdbx_strand_id
1 'polypeptide(L)' 'MQNNMFIGLDVHKASIFVAVAGGERGGEVRYWGSVPNRPDHIR' A
#
# COMPACT_ATOMS: atom_id res chain seq x y z
N MET A 1 -22.31 -4.73 -5.37
CA MET A 1 -21.26 -4.54 -4.34
C MET A 1 -20.02 -4.10 -5.09
N GLN A 2 -19.51 -2.90 -4.82
CA GLN A 2 -18.27 -2.45 -5.44
C GLN A 2 -17.12 -3.19 -4.77
N ASN A 3 -16.51 -4.13 -5.49
CA ASN A 3 -15.39 -4.95 -5.01
C ASN A 3 -14.05 -4.24 -5.26
N ASN A 4 -14.05 -2.92 -5.23
CA ASN A 4 -12.87 -2.12 -5.49
C ASN A 4 -12.05 -2.02 -4.21
N MET A 5 -10.74 -2.24 -4.33
CA MET A 5 -9.79 -1.98 -3.27
C MET A 5 -8.85 -0.88 -3.73
N PHE A 6 -8.41 -0.06 -2.78
CA PHE A 6 -7.40 0.97 -3.02
C PHE A 6 -6.12 0.61 -2.27
N ILE A 7 -4.98 0.92 -2.89
CA ILE A 7 -3.66 0.72 -2.30
C ILE A 7 -3.03 2.09 -2.07
N GLY A 8 -2.74 2.40 -0.80
CA GLY A 8 -1.89 3.52 -0.43
C GLY A 8 -0.44 3.07 -0.40
N LEU A 9 0.42 3.77 -1.14
CA LEU A 9 1.86 3.57 -1.15
C LEU A 9 2.55 4.81 -0.62
N ASP A 10 3.18 4.69 0.54
CA ASP A 10 4.10 5.70 1.06
C ASP A 10 5.52 5.29 0.69
N VAL A 11 6.06 5.96 -0.31
CA VAL A 11 7.37 5.64 -0.91
C VAL A 11 8.44 6.52 -0.29
N HIS A 12 9.39 5.89 0.40
CA HIS A 12 10.57 6.54 0.94
C HIS A 12 11.86 5.97 0.32
N LYS A 13 13.00 6.62 0.59
CA LYS A 13 14.31 6.18 0.05
C LYS A 13 14.66 4.74 0.43
N ALA A 14 14.31 4.30 1.63
CA ALA A 14 14.72 3.00 2.17
C ALA A 14 13.60 1.95 2.19
N SER A 15 12.33 2.37 2.20
CA SER A 15 11.19 1.47 2.32
C SER A 15 9.94 2.05 1.65
N ILE A 16 9.08 1.15 1.21
CA ILE A 16 7.72 1.45 0.73
C ILE A 16 6.75 0.85 1.75
N PHE A 17 5.92 1.68 2.37
CA PHE A 17 4.85 1.21 3.25
C PHE A 17 3.55 1.06 2.45
N VAL A 18 2.83 -0.02 2.73
CA VAL A 18 1.62 -0.41 2.00
C VAL A 18 0.44 -0.39 2.97
N ALA A 19 -0.62 0.29 2.56
CA ALA A 19 -1.91 0.25 3.22
C ALA A 19 -3.01 -0.12 2.20
N VAL A 20 -4.05 -0.80 2.67
CA VAL A 20 -5.19 -1.21 1.84
C VAL A 20 -6.48 -0.62 2.41
N ALA A 21 -7.35 -0.16 1.53
CA ALA A 21 -8.66 0.40 1.88
C ALA A 21 -9.77 -0.20 1.02
N GLY A 22 -10.96 -0.31 1.62
CA GLY A 22 -12.20 -0.67 0.92
C GLY A 22 -12.64 0.42 -0.06
N GLY A 23 -13.58 0.05 -0.94
CA GLY A 23 -14.09 0.91 -2.02
C GLY A 23 -14.96 2.08 -1.55
N GLU A 24 -15.41 2.03 -0.30
CA GLU A 24 -16.34 2.97 0.30
C GLU A 24 -15.69 4.28 0.76
N ARG A 25 -16.41 5.39 0.55
CA ARG A 25 -15.96 6.71 0.99
C ARG A 25 -15.96 6.78 2.52
N GLY A 26 -14.81 7.13 3.10
CA GLY A 26 -14.64 7.17 4.56
C GLY A 26 -14.43 5.80 5.20
N GLY A 27 -14.15 4.76 4.41
CA GLY A 27 -13.83 3.41 4.88
C GLY A 27 -12.53 3.32 5.66
N GLU A 28 -12.33 2.18 6.32
CA GLU A 28 -11.11 1.90 7.09
C GLU A 28 -9.91 1.76 6.16
N VAL A 29 -8.78 2.33 6.58
CA VAL A 29 -7.47 2.13 5.95
C VAL A 29 -6.63 1.27 6.88
N ARG A 30 -6.14 0.12 6.40
CA ARG A 30 -5.38 -0.82 7.22
C ARG A 30 -3.94 -0.92 6.72
N TYR A 31 -2.99 -0.79 7.65
CA TYR A 31 -1.60 -1.06 7.36
C TYR A 31 -1.41 -2.54 7.01
N TRP A 32 -0.74 -2.80 5.89
CA TRP A 32 -0.52 -4.16 5.38
C TRP A 32 0.91 -4.64 5.63
N GLY A 33 1.90 -3.76 5.42
CA GLY A 33 3.30 -4.14 5.54
C GLY A 33 4.23 -3.15 4.87
N SER A 34 5.52 -3.47 4.86
CA SER A 34 6.55 -2.68 4.20
C SER A 34 7.44 -3.54 3.31
N VAL A 35 7.95 -2.91 2.25
CA VAL A 35 8.91 -3.49 1.31
C VAL A 35 10.22 -2.68 1.40
N PRO A 36 11.37 -3.31 1.64
CA PRO A 36 12.66 -2.62 1.55
C PRO A 36 12.93 -2.15 0.11
N ASN A 37 13.27 -0.87 -0.05
CA ASN A 37 13.61 -0.28 -1.34
C ASN A 37 15.11 -0.47 -1.62
N ARG A 38 15.44 -1.60 -2.26
CA ARG A 38 16.82 -1.98 -2.59
C ARG A 38 16.96 -2.21 -4.10
N PRO A 39 18.08 -1.81 -4.74
CA PRO A 39 18.25 -1.95 -6.19
C PRO A 39 18.14 -3.39 -6.71
N ASP A 40 18.53 -4.37 -5.90
CA ASP A 40 18.48 -5.81 -6.20
C ASP A 40 17.06 -6.41 -6.16
N HIS A 41 16.04 -5.64 -5.78
CA HIS A 41 14.64 -6.05 -5.79
C HIS A 41 13.89 -5.71 -7.09
N ILE A 42 14.52 -5.03 -8.04
CA ILE A 42 13.95 -4.75 -9.37
C ILE A 42 14.50 -5.80 -10.35
N ARG A 43 13.62 -6.64 -10.91
CA ARG A 43 13.94 -7.69 -11.88
C ARG A 43 13.40 -7.37 -13.26
#